data_AF-A0AAW6RSE5-F1
#
_entry.id   AF-A0AAW6RSE5-F1
#
_cell.length_a   1.000
_cell.length_b   1.000
_cell.length_c   1.000
_cell.angle_alpha   90.00
_cell.angle_beta   90.00
_cell.angle_gamma   90.00
#
_symmetry.space_group_name_H-M   'P 1'
#
loop_
_entity.id
_entity.type
_entity.pdbx_description
1 polymer ?
#
loop_
_entity_poly.entity_id
_entity_poly.type
_entity_poly.pdbx_seq_one_letter_code
_entity_poly.pdbx_strand_id
1 'polypeptide(L)'
;MDLIEQLGGYERAKDGLHRLKLEKKDLLTCGDLIVVESEIDAALLEYRRQHNIFEVGDKVVVKDHPFWPEDYVILTVEQEHIGKWYMSAWRHATDAEIKAGKRLEVKSEN
;
A
#
# COMPACT_ATOMS: atom_id res chain seq x y z
N MET A 1 -7.73 -10.51 -14.30
CA MET A 1 -8.77 -9.53 -13.98
C MET A 1 -8.45 -9.05 -12.58
N ASP A 2 -8.17 -7.77 -12.40
CA ASP A 2 -7.82 -7.22 -11.08
C ASP A 2 -9.04 -7.32 -10.15
N LEU A 3 -8.83 -7.75 -8.91
CA LEU A 3 -9.89 -7.84 -7.89
C LEU A 3 -10.53 -6.47 -7.66
N ILE A 4 -9.73 -5.39 -7.71
CA ILE A 4 -10.25 -4.03 -7.56
C ILE A 4 -11.24 -3.68 -8.68
N GLU A 5 -10.93 -4.04 -9.92
CA GLU A 5 -11.83 -3.83 -11.06
C GLU A 5 -13.11 -4.68 -10.94
N GLN A 6 -13.00 -5.91 -10.44
CA GLN A 6 -14.16 -6.77 -10.16
C GLN A 6 -15.09 -6.19 -9.10
N LEU A 7 -14.54 -5.52 -8.09
CA LEU A 7 -15.29 -4.81 -7.04
C LEU A 7 -15.88 -3.48 -7.53
N GLY A 8 -15.68 -3.12 -8.80
CA GLY A 8 -16.19 -1.90 -9.43
C GLY A 8 -15.30 -0.68 -9.21
N GLY A 9 -14.00 -0.90 -8.97
CA GLY A 9 -12.96 0.12 -8.88
C GLY A 9 -12.48 0.41 -7.46
N TYR A 10 -11.38 1.15 -7.39
CA TYR A 10 -10.63 1.44 -6.16
C TYR A 10 -11.50 2.03 -5.03
N GLU A 11 -12.25 3.10 -5.32
CA GLU A 11 -13.09 3.76 -4.31
C GLU A 11 -14.19 2.83 -3.78
N ARG A 12 -14.82 2.02 -4.66
CA ARG A 12 -15.86 1.07 -4.24
C ARG A 12 -15.29 -0.03 -3.35
N ALA A 13 -14.10 -0.53 -3.67
CA ALA A 13 -13.41 -1.53 -2.86
C ALA A 13 -13.05 -0.96 -1.47
N LYS A 14 -12.56 0.28 -1.42
CA LYS A 14 -12.23 0.99 -0.18
C LYS A 14 -13.46 1.24 0.70
N ASP A 15 -14.57 1.70 0.10
CA ASP A 15 -15.86 1.85 0.79
C ASP A 15 -16.43 0.52 1.28
N GLY A 16 -16.25 -0.54 0.51
CA GLY A 16 -16.61 -1.91 0.89
C GLY A 16 -15.87 -2.35 2.16
N LEU A 17 -14.55 -2.19 2.16
CA LEU A 17 -13.70 -2.50 3.31
C LEU A 17 -14.04 -1.67 4.55
N HIS A 18 -14.28 -0.36 4.38
CA HIS A 18 -14.67 0.50 5.48
C HIS A 18 -15.98 0.04 6.14
N ARG A 19 -16.98 -0.33 5.34
CA ARG A 19 -18.25 -0.87 5.83
C ARG A 19 -18.06 -2.21 6.56
N LEU A 20 -17.23 -3.10 6.03
CA LEU A 20 -16.90 -4.37 6.71
C LEU A 20 -16.34 -4.14 8.12
N LYS A 21 -15.34 -3.25 8.24
CA LYS A 21 -14.71 -2.89 9.52
C LYS A 21 -15.72 -2.27 10.50
N LEU A 22 -16.63 -1.44 10.00
CA LEU A 22 -17.67 -0.79 10.82
C LEU A 22 -18.74 -1.78 11.30
N GLU A 23 -19.14 -2.72 10.44
CA GLU A 23 -20.13 -3.76 10.74
C GLU A 23 -19.53 -4.99 11.44
N LYS A 24 -18.20 -5.02 11.62
CA LYS A 24 -17.43 -6.16 12.16
C LYS A 24 -17.71 -7.46 11.42
N LYS A 25 -17.72 -7.38 10.08
CA LYS A 25 -17.91 -8.51 9.17
C LYS A 25 -16.61 -8.82 8.47
N ASP A 26 -16.34 -10.10 8.28
CA ASP A 26 -15.10 -10.56 7.64
C ASP A 26 -15.25 -10.79 6.13
N LEU A 27 -16.49 -10.73 5.60
CA LEU A 27 -16.82 -11.13 4.22
C LEU A 27 -17.61 -10.03 3.50
N LEU A 28 -17.09 -9.58 2.36
CA LEU A 28 -17.82 -8.77 1.40
C LEU A 28 -18.46 -9.67 0.35
N THR A 29 -19.72 -9.40 0.03
CA THR A 29 -20.42 -10.03 -1.10
C THR A 29 -20.70 -8.98 -2.17
N CYS A 30 -20.25 -9.23 -3.40
CA CYS A 30 -20.49 -8.38 -4.56
C CYS A 30 -21.04 -9.23 -5.70
N GLY A 31 -22.37 -9.35 -5.79
CA GLY A 31 -23.00 -10.34 -6.66
C GLY A 31 -22.64 -11.76 -6.20
N ASP A 32 -22.12 -12.58 -7.10
CA ASP A 32 -21.65 -13.95 -6.82
C ASP A 32 -20.22 -13.99 -6.25
N LEU A 33 -19.53 -12.86 -6.19
CA LEU A 33 -18.17 -12.77 -5.67
C LEU A 33 -18.20 -12.64 -4.14
N ILE A 34 -17.51 -13.56 -3.46
CA ILE A 34 -17.30 -13.54 -2.01
C ILE A 34 -15.81 -13.29 -1.78
N VAL A 35 -15.48 -12.23 -1.04
CA VAL A 35 -14.10 -11.82 -0.77
C VAL A 35 -13.94 -11.59 0.72
N VAL A 36 -12.86 -12.09 1.32
CA VAL A 36 -12.56 -11.79 2.72
C VAL A 36 -11.92 -10.40 2.88
N GLU A 37 -12.07 -9.81 4.07
CA GLU A 37 -11.48 -8.51 4.42
C GLU A 37 -9.99 -8.43 4.07
N SER A 38 -9.22 -9.47 4.41
CA SER A 38 -7.77 -9.53 4.18
C SER A 38 -7.39 -9.54 2.70
N GLU A 39 -8.21 -10.14 1.84
CA GLU A 39 -8.01 -10.13 0.38
C GLU A 39 -8.26 -8.74 -0.20
N ILE A 40 -9.26 -8.02 0.32
CA ILE A 40 -9.54 -6.64 -0.09
C ILE A 40 -8.41 -5.71 0.37
N ASP A 41 -7.97 -5.83 1.62
CA ASP A 41 -6.83 -5.05 2.16
C ASP A 41 -5.55 -5.29 1.33
N ALA A 42 -5.26 -6.55 0.99
CA ALA A 42 -4.11 -6.90 0.16
C ALA A 42 -4.21 -6.34 -1.27
N ALA A 43 -5.38 -6.46 -1.90
CA ALA A 43 -5.61 -5.94 -3.25
C ALA A 43 -5.56 -4.42 -3.30
N LEU A 44 -6.10 -3.72 -2.30
CA LEU A 44 -6.01 -2.27 -2.20
C LEU A 44 -4.56 -1.80 -2.01
N LEU A 45 -3.78 -2.52 -1.20
CA LEU A 45 -2.35 -2.24 -1.05
C LEU A 45 -1.61 -2.41 -2.37
N GLU A 46 -1.84 -3.52 -3.08
CA GLU A 46 -1.19 -3.79 -4.36
C GLU A 46 -1.57 -2.77 -5.44
N TYR A 47 -2.85 -2.38 -5.50
CA TYR A 47 -3.31 -1.33 -6.39
C TYR A 47 -2.61 0.02 -6.08
N ARG A 48 -2.49 0.39 -4.80
CA ARG A 48 -1.75 1.60 -4.38
C ARG A 48 -0.28 1.55 -4.80
N ARG A 49 0.37 0.40 -4.68
CA ARG A 49 1.75 0.15 -5.11
C ARG A 49 1.92 0.39 -6.61
N GLN A 50 1.03 -0.18 -7.43
CA GLN A 50 1.09 -0.10 -8.89
C GLN A 50 0.79 1.30 -9.41
N HIS A 51 -0.16 2.00 -8.78
CA HIS A 51 -0.62 3.32 -9.22
C HIS A 51 0.12 4.50 -8.54
N ASN A 52 1.12 4.24 -7.68
CA ASN A 52 1.80 5.25 -6.87
C ASN A 52 0.83 6.14 -6.07
N ILE A 53 -0.26 5.55 -5.57
CA ILE A 53 -1.20 6.20 -4.67
C ILE A 53 -0.66 6.04 -3.25
N PHE A 54 -0.66 7.11 -2.46
CA PHE A 54 -0.19 7.10 -1.08
C PHE A 54 -1.31 7.47 -0.13
N GLU A 55 -1.50 6.66 0.91
CA GLU A 55 -2.45 6.93 1.97
C GLU A 55 -1.77 6.86 3.34
N VAL A 56 -2.41 7.48 4.33
CA VAL A 56 -1.90 7.50 5.71
C VAL A 56 -1.78 6.07 6.25
N GLY A 57 -0.63 5.76 6.84
CA GLY A 57 -0.29 4.43 7.35
C GLY A 57 0.54 3.58 6.39
N ASP A 58 0.64 3.96 5.10
CA ASP A 58 1.44 3.22 4.14
C ASP A 58 2.93 3.24 4.51
N LYS A 59 3.58 2.09 4.33
CA LYS A 59 5.02 1.95 4.57
C LYS A 59 5.78 2.26 3.30
N VAL A 60 6.68 3.24 3.36
CA VAL A 60 7.41 3.76 2.20
C VAL A 60 8.90 3.84 2.47
N VAL A 61 9.67 3.86 1.38
CA VAL A 61 11.12 4.06 1.37
C VAL A 61 11.49 5.04 0.27
N VAL A 62 12.66 5.67 0.38
CA VAL A 62 13.21 6.51 -0.69
C VAL A 62 13.53 5.66 -1.93
N LYS A 63 13.07 6.10 -3.11
CA LYS A 63 13.26 5.43 -4.41
C LYS A 63 14.74 5.37 -4.75
N ASP A 64 15.37 6.54 -4.81
CA ASP A 64 16.74 6.72 -5.28
C ASP A 64 17.77 6.29 -4.24
N HIS A 65 19.04 6.28 -4.66
CA HIS A 65 20.15 5.99 -3.77
C HIS A 65 20.09 6.93 -2.56
N PRO A 66 19.86 6.38 -1.35
CA PRO A 66 19.72 7.18 -0.16
C PRO A 66 21.06 7.87 0.09
N PHE A 67 21.06 9.20 0.21
CA PHE A 67 22.29 9.97 0.32
C PHE A 67 22.86 9.87 1.74
N TRP A 68 21.98 9.62 2.72
CA TRP A 68 22.32 9.48 4.13
C TRP A 68 21.94 8.09 4.67
N PRO A 69 22.67 7.55 5.67
CA PRO A 69 22.32 6.29 6.34
C PRO A 69 20.89 6.26 6.89
N GLU A 70 20.38 7.43 7.31
CA GLU A 70 19.03 7.62 7.84
C GLU A 70 17.94 7.42 6.79
N ASP A 71 18.27 7.55 5.50
CA ASP A 71 17.31 7.39 4.40
C ASP A 71 17.01 5.90 4.10
N TYR A 72 17.68 4.95 4.76
CA TYR A 72 17.42 3.51 4.67
C TYR A 72 16.28 3.03 5.58
N VAL A 73 15.63 3.92 6.33
CA VAL A 73 14.54 3.55 7.25
C VAL A 73 13.22 3.38 6.52
N ILE A 74 12.36 2.53 7.08
CA ILE A 74 10.95 2.46 6.67
C ILE A 74 10.23 3.66 7.25
N LEU A 75 9.71 4.52 6.38
CA LEU A 75 8.87 5.65 6.77
C LEU A 75 7.41 5.22 6.75
N THR A 76 6.58 5.88 7.56
CA THR A 76 5.13 5.75 7.51
C THR A 76 4.56 7.03 6.91
N VAL A 77 3.64 6.91 5.96
CA VAL A 77 2.94 8.07 5.43
C VAL A 77 2.03 8.62 6.53
N GLU A 78 2.25 9.89 6.88
CA GLU A 78 1.45 10.63 7.83
C GLU A 78 0.62 11.68 7.09
N GLN A 79 -0.39 12.22 7.75
CA GLN A 79 -1.28 13.22 7.16
C GLN A 79 -0.52 14.46 6.66
N GLU A 80 0.58 14.83 7.32
CA GLU A 80 1.42 15.97 6.95
C GLU A 80 2.22 15.78 5.66
N HIS A 81 2.45 14.53 5.25
CA HIS A 81 3.18 14.19 4.04
C HIS A 81 2.33 14.36 2.79
N ILE A 82 1.01 14.14 2.89
CA ILE A 82 0.09 14.13 1.74
C ILE A 82 0.15 15.45 0.97
N GLY A 83 0.42 15.35 -0.33
CA GLY A 83 0.51 16.50 -1.24
C GLY A 83 1.84 17.26 -1.21
N LYS A 84 2.84 16.77 -0.47
CA LYS A 84 4.17 17.38 -0.43
C LYS A 84 5.03 16.94 -1.61
N TRP A 85 5.88 17.84 -2.09
CA TRP A 85 6.73 17.63 -3.27
C TRP A 85 7.70 16.43 -3.12
N TYR A 86 8.21 16.19 -1.91
CA TYR A 86 9.18 15.12 -1.64
C TYR A 86 8.58 13.72 -1.69
N MET A 87 7.24 13.56 -1.68
CA MET A 87 6.60 12.25 -1.86
C MET A 87 6.94 11.61 -3.20
N SER A 88 7.28 12.42 -4.21
CA SER A 88 7.75 11.94 -5.52
C SER A 88 9.01 11.07 -5.40
N ALA A 89 9.84 11.31 -4.37
CA ALA A 89 11.03 10.55 -4.07
C ALA A 89 10.74 9.25 -3.28
N TRP A 90 9.49 8.95 -2.92
CA TRP A 90 9.12 7.76 -2.16
C TRP A 90 8.46 6.69 -3.03
N ARG A 91 8.78 5.43 -2.76
CA ARG A 91 7.98 4.29 -3.23
C ARG A 91 7.45 3.52 -2.04
N HIS A 92 6.41 2.75 -2.28
CA HIS A 92 5.97 1.74 -1.34
C HIS A 92 7.10 0.76 -0.99
N ALA A 93 7.20 0.44 0.29
CA ALA A 93 8.10 -0.58 0.80
C ALA A 93 7.60 -1.96 0.38
N THR A 94 8.52 -2.82 -0.03
CA THR A 94 8.22 -4.23 -0.29
C THR A 94 8.06 -4.98 1.02
N ASP A 95 7.37 -6.12 1.00
CA ASP A 95 7.15 -6.92 2.21
C ASP A 95 8.47 -7.41 2.82
N ALA A 96 9.49 -7.65 1.99
CA ALA A 96 10.84 -7.99 2.41
C ALA A 96 11.52 -6.85 3.20
N GLU A 97 11.35 -5.61 2.74
CA GLU A 97 11.89 -4.41 3.42
C GLU A 97 11.17 -4.13 4.73
N ILE A 98 9.84 -4.28 4.75
CA ILE A 98 9.03 -4.14 5.96
C ILE A 98 9.46 -5.18 7.00
N LYS A 99 9.64 -6.44 6.58
CA LYS A 99 10.13 -7.51 7.47
C LYS A 99 11.55 -7.27 7.97
N ALA A 100 12.42 -6.70 7.14
CA ALA A 100 13.78 -6.34 7.52
C ALA A 100 13.85 -5.07 8.39
N GLY A 101 12.78 -4.27 8.43
CA GLY A 101 12.73 -2.98 9.10
C GLY A 101 13.57 -1.89 8.42
N LYS A 102 14.04 -2.11 7.19
CA LYS A 102 14.89 -1.18 6.43
C LYS A 102 14.80 -1.41 4.93
N ARG A 103 15.14 -0.38 4.15
CA ARG A 103 15.35 -0.46 2.70
C ARG A 103 16.44 -1.49 2.41
N LEU A 104 16.15 -2.42 1.52
CA LEU A 104 17.10 -3.43 1.10
C LEU A 104 17.82 -2.87 -0.13
N GLU A 105 19.15 -2.82 -0.05
CA GLU A 105 19.96 -2.54 -1.22
C GLU A 105 19.74 -3.65 -2.24
N VAL A 106 19.38 -3.26 -3.47
CA VAL A 106 19.44 -4.18 -4.59
C VAL A 106 20.92 -4.51 -4.76
N LYS A 107 21.34 -5.70 -4.35
CA LYS A 107 22.67 -6.19 -4.70
C LYS A 107 22.69 -6.30 -6.21
N SER A 108 23.35 -5.36 -6.87
CA SER A 108 23.76 -5.53 -8.25
C SER A 108 24.74 -6.70 -8.26
N GLU A 109 24.28 -7.87 -8.71
CA GLU A 109 25.20 -8.94 -9.09
C GLU A 109 26.01 -8.40 -10.28
N ASN A 110 27.26 -8.04 -10.00
CA ASN A 110 28.29 -7.79 -11.01
C ASN A 110 29.02 -9.08 -11.34
#